data_AF-A0A1Q3S2R3-F1
#
_entry.id   AF-A0A1Q3S2R3-F1
#
_cell.length_a   1.000
_cell.length_b   1.000
_cell.length_c   1.000
_cell.angle_alpha   90.00
_cell.angle_beta   90.00
_cell.angle_gamma   90.00
#
_symmetry.space_group_name_H-M   'P 1'
#
loop_
_entity.id
_entity.type
_entity.pdbx_description
1 polymer ?
#
loop_
_entity_poly.entity_id
_entity_poly.type
_entity_poly.pdbx_seq_one_letter_code
_entity_poly.pdbx_strand_id
1 'polypeptide(L)'
;MKHYLCLLLLCFIPFTTTAQQFTFNQGGTSQKDYHAEIAYENVNNKIIIPVVIQNKTYRFLLDTGAPCIITKKLYDHLKPAVLTNANITDANGTIDSLKMVSLPEVTLGNIAFNGVPALVSDNKLISECMNIDGFIGSNMLRNSILHLSSVKKTITITDNHSKLNLNKKHASKLILVDNQSSPYITIELRNKKSAREQLLFDTGMNNLYDMSLRAYDIFKNENLFTNTQEGYGNATIGIFGNAGGTKNYRFTIPEIKINGIPFKNATVETTSDQNSRFGAELLNHGIVTIDYKNKYFYFEPFRESYDLKEKQFGFKPTIVNDKLVVGIIWDDAIRGTVGIGDEIVQIDDINYENIDHCYIVTQPSPLKNKDSATVTFRNSAEDLTKLTLNKN
;
A
#
# COMPACT_ATOMS: atom_id res chain seq x y z
N MET A 1 -27.84 -57.70 -51.77
CA MET A 1 -28.18 -56.34 -51.28
C MET A 1 -27.48 -56.13 -49.95
N LYS A 2 -26.43 -55.30 -49.90
CA LYS A 2 -25.64 -55.04 -48.69
C LYS A 2 -26.42 -54.09 -47.77
N HIS A 3 -26.68 -54.52 -46.54
CA HIS A 3 -27.30 -53.70 -45.50
C HIS A 3 -26.23 -52.83 -44.84
N TYR A 4 -26.40 -51.51 -44.87
CA TYR A 4 -25.56 -50.56 -44.13
C TYR A 4 -26.23 -50.21 -42.81
N LEU A 5 -25.57 -50.60 -41.72
CA LEU A 5 -25.91 -50.24 -40.34
C LEU A 5 -25.47 -48.78 -40.10
N CYS A 6 -26.43 -47.88 -39.89
CA CYS A 6 -26.15 -46.48 -39.59
C CYS A 6 -25.92 -46.34 -38.08
N LEU A 7 -24.65 -46.22 -37.66
CA LEU A 7 -24.25 -46.02 -36.28
C LEU A 7 -24.36 -44.52 -35.94
N LEU A 8 -25.33 -44.15 -35.11
CA LEU A 8 -25.52 -42.76 -34.66
C LEU A 8 -24.54 -42.49 -33.52
N LEU A 9 -23.44 -41.80 -33.82
CA LEU A 9 -22.42 -41.42 -32.84
C LEU A 9 -22.91 -40.18 -32.07
N LEU A 10 -23.37 -40.37 -30.83
CA LEU A 10 -23.64 -39.26 -29.91
C LEU A 10 -22.30 -38.69 -29.40
N CYS A 11 -21.85 -37.59 -30.02
CA CYS A 11 -20.75 -36.79 -29.50
C CYS A 11 -21.18 -36.09 -28.20
N PHE A 12 -20.81 -36.66 -27.06
CA PHE A 12 -20.78 -35.92 -25.78
C PHE A 12 -19.67 -34.87 -25.87
N ILE A 13 -20.06 -33.62 -26.11
CA ILE A 13 -19.16 -32.46 -25.98
C ILE A 13 -18.94 -32.25 -24.48
N PRO A 14 -17.71 -32.37 -23.95
CA PRO A 14 -17.44 -31.98 -22.58
C PRO A 14 -17.61 -30.46 -22.49
N PHE A 15 -18.71 -30.03 -21.86
CA PHE A 15 -18.85 -28.66 -21.38
C PHE A 15 -17.79 -28.45 -20.30
N THR A 16 -16.67 -27.84 -20.68
CA THR A 16 -15.73 -27.27 -19.71
C THR A 16 -16.43 -26.10 -19.05
N THR A 17 -17.06 -26.35 -17.90
CA THR A 17 -17.53 -25.29 -17.02
C THR A 17 -16.29 -24.56 -16.51
N THR A 18 -15.95 -23.42 -17.11
CA THR A 18 -15.02 -22.50 -16.50
C THR A 18 -15.66 -22.03 -15.20
N ALA A 19 -15.09 -22.42 -14.06
CA ALA A 19 -15.46 -21.83 -12.79
C ALA A 19 -15.27 -20.31 -12.95
N GLN A 20 -16.34 -19.53 -12.81
CA GLN A 20 -16.26 -18.08 -12.94
C GLN A 20 -15.29 -17.58 -11.88
N GLN A 21 -14.18 -16.97 -12.32
CA GLN A 21 -13.23 -16.33 -11.42
C GLN A 21 -13.96 -15.18 -10.71
N PHE A 22 -14.04 -15.25 -9.39
CA PHE A 22 -14.75 -14.26 -8.59
C PHE A 22 -14.11 -12.86 -8.75
N THR A 23 -14.93 -11.81 -8.73
CA THR A 23 -14.48 -10.41 -8.87
C THR A 23 -14.94 -9.54 -7.70
N PHE A 24 -14.03 -8.71 -7.15
CA PHE A 24 -14.36 -7.69 -6.14
C PHE A 24 -15.10 -6.49 -6.72
N ASN A 25 -15.13 -6.37 -8.05
CA ASN A 25 -15.79 -5.29 -8.78
C ASN A 25 -17.33 -5.42 -8.81
N GLN A 26 -17.94 -5.62 -7.64
CA GLN A 26 -19.40 -5.69 -7.45
C GLN A 26 -19.90 -4.54 -6.55
N GLY A 27 -21.21 -4.30 -6.59
CA GLY A 27 -21.83 -3.23 -5.81
C GLY A 27 -21.42 -1.82 -6.23
N GLY A 28 -21.82 -0.83 -5.45
CA GLY A 28 -21.52 0.58 -5.69
C GLY A 28 -22.66 1.49 -5.25
N THR A 29 -22.60 2.75 -5.66
CA THR A 29 -23.69 3.70 -5.43
C THR A 29 -24.62 3.77 -6.64
N SER A 30 -25.93 3.87 -6.39
CA SER A 30 -26.95 4.17 -7.40
C SER A 30 -27.27 5.66 -7.49
N GLN A 31 -26.72 6.48 -6.60
CA GLN A 31 -26.88 7.93 -6.62
C GLN A 31 -26.20 8.50 -7.87
N LYS A 32 -26.73 9.61 -8.38
CA LYS A 32 -26.20 10.33 -9.54
C LYS A 32 -25.84 11.75 -9.13
N ASP A 33 -24.83 12.30 -9.79
CA ASP A 33 -24.35 13.66 -9.54
C ASP A 33 -24.04 13.89 -8.04
N TYR A 34 -23.52 12.88 -7.37
CA TYR A 34 -23.22 12.96 -5.95
C TYR A 34 -21.91 13.71 -5.71
N HIS A 35 -21.80 14.30 -4.53
CA HIS A 35 -20.60 14.98 -4.07
C HIS A 35 -20.58 14.96 -2.55
N ALA A 36 -19.54 14.38 -1.98
CA ALA A 36 -19.27 14.41 -0.55
C ALA A 36 -17.85 14.91 -0.31
N GLU A 37 -17.68 15.86 0.60
CA GLU A 37 -16.40 16.20 1.20
C GLU A 37 -16.38 15.66 2.63
N ILE A 38 -15.35 14.89 2.97
CA ILE A 38 -15.24 14.15 4.23
C ILE A 38 -13.89 14.49 4.84
N ALA A 39 -13.89 15.02 6.06
CA ALA A 39 -12.66 15.23 6.82
C ALA A 39 -12.03 13.88 7.21
N TYR A 40 -10.70 13.82 7.20
CA TYR A 40 -9.96 12.63 7.59
C TYR A 40 -8.92 12.92 8.66
N GLU A 41 -8.57 11.89 9.42
CA GLU A 41 -7.44 11.91 10.36
C GLU A 41 -6.19 11.37 9.66
N ASN A 42 -5.08 12.09 9.76
CA ASN A 42 -3.77 11.62 9.28
C ASN A 42 -3.01 10.97 10.43
N VAL A 43 -2.80 9.65 10.34
CA VAL A 43 -1.98 8.88 11.30
C VAL A 43 -0.78 8.33 10.56
N ASN A 44 0.38 8.98 10.69
CA ASN A 44 1.63 8.57 10.03
C ASN A 44 1.48 8.31 8.51
N ASN A 45 0.97 9.31 7.78
CA ASN A 45 0.61 9.27 6.35
C ASN A 45 -0.56 8.35 5.99
N LYS A 46 -1.22 7.70 6.95
CA LYS A 46 -2.47 6.98 6.71
C LYS A 46 -3.66 7.92 6.77
N ILE A 47 -4.61 7.72 5.85
CA ILE A 47 -5.87 8.45 5.77
C ILE A 47 -6.95 7.62 6.46
N ILE A 48 -7.39 8.05 7.65
CA ILE A 48 -8.48 7.40 8.37
C ILE A 48 -9.76 8.23 8.21
N ILE A 49 -10.81 7.61 7.68
CA ILE A 49 -12.09 8.25 7.39
C ILE A 49 -13.23 7.66 8.22
N PRO A 50 -14.24 8.48 8.59
CA PRO A 50 -15.46 7.98 9.20
C PRO A 50 -16.35 7.31 8.16
N VAL A 51 -16.90 6.15 8.51
CA VAL A 51 -17.79 5.35 7.67
C VAL A 51 -19.03 4.97 8.46
N VAL A 52 -20.22 5.19 7.92
CA VAL A 52 -21.47 4.84 8.59
C VAL A 52 -22.00 3.52 8.05
N ILE A 53 -22.23 2.55 8.94
CA ILE A 53 -22.85 1.26 8.63
C ILE A 53 -23.91 0.98 9.70
N GLN A 54 -25.14 0.65 9.31
CA GLN A 54 -26.25 0.40 10.25
C GLN A 54 -26.40 1.51 11.33
N ASN A 55 -26.37 2.78 10.90
CA ASN A 55 -26.48 3.97 11.77
C ASN A 55 -25.38 4.13 12.83
N LYS A 56 -24.26 3.42 12.70
CA LYS A 56 -23.09 3.59 13.57
C LYS A 56 -21.88 4.02 12.75
N THR A 57 -21.10 4.95 13.31
CA THR A 57 -19.85 5.42 12.72
C THR A 57 -18.69 4.52 13.13
N TYR A 58 -17.91 4.11 12.14
CA TYR A 58 -16.72 3.29 12.24
C TYR A 58 -15.54 4.02 11.61
N ARG A 59 -14.32 3.54 11.90
CA ARG A 59 -13.07 4.13 11.42
C ARG A 59 -12.47 3.23 10.35
N PHE A 60 -12.22 3.76 9.15
CA PHE A 60 -11.62 2.96 8.09
C PHE A 60 -10.37 3.62 7.54
N LEU A 61 -9.35 2.81 7.27
CA LEU A 61 -8.21 3.22 6.46
C LEU A 61 -8.65 3.33 5.00
N LEU A 62 -8.30 4.42 4.32
CA LEU A 62 -8.42 4.49 2.87
C LEU A 62 -7.19 3.85 2.22
N ASP A 63 -7.39 2.71 1.56
CA ASP A 63 -6.32 1.89 0.98
C ASP A 63 -6.64 1.56 -0.48
N THR A 64 -6.10 2.34 -1.41
CA THR A 64 -6.31 2.11 -2.84
C THR A 64 -5.56 0.90 -3.38
N GLY A 65 -4.58 0.35 -2.64
CA GLY A 65 -3.83 -0.84 -2.99
C GLY A 65 -4.54 -2.15 -2.65
N ALA A 66 -5.59 -2.09 -1.83
CA ALA A 66 -6.35 -3.25 -1.36
C ALA A 66 -7.82 -3.24 -1.84
N PRO A 67 -8.52 -4.39 -1.76
CA PRO A 67 -9.98 -4.40 -1.78
C PRO A 67 -10.49 -3.96 -0.40
N CYS A 68 -11.80 -3.77 -0.25
CA CYS A 68 -12.39 -3.53 1.07
C CYS A 68 -12.07 -4.67 2.03
N ILE A 69 -11.75 -4.31 3.27
CA ILE A 69 -11.49 -5.25 4.37
C ILE A 69 -12.34 -4.82 5.56
N ILE A 70 -12.87 -5.77 6.33
CA ILE A 70 -13.41 -5.54 7.66
C ILE A 70 -12.71 -6.43 8.67
N THR A 71 -12.56 -5.93 9.89
CA THR A 71 -12.03 -6.73 11.00
C THR A 71 -12.99 -7.87 11.34
N LYS A 72 -12.45 -8.94 11.94
CA LYS A 72 -13.26 -10.03 12.50
C LYS A 72 -14.30 -9.52 13.51
N LYS A 73 -13.92 -8.53 14.34
CA LYS A 73 -14.80 -7.87 15.31
C LYS A 73 -16.00 -7.19 14.62
N LEU A 74 -15.76 -6.44 13.54
CA LEU A 74 -16.85 -5.79 12.80
C LEU A 74 -17.71 -6.83 12.07
N TYR A 75 -17.10 -7.87 11.50
CA TYR A 75 -17.82 -8.99 10.90
C TYR A 75 -18.80 -9.66 11.87
N ASP A 76 -18.36 -9.95 13.10
CA ASP A 76 -19.22 -10.60 14.12
C ASP A 76 -20.38 -9.73 14.57
N HIS A 77 -20.19 -8.40 14.52
CA HIS A 77 -21.23 -7.43 14.83
C HIS A 77 -22.25 -7.31 13.69
N LEU A 78 -21.78 -7.10 12.45
CA LEU A 78 -22.63 -6.85 11.28
C LEU A 78 -23.30 -8.13 10.74
N LYS A 79 -22.64 -9.28 10.90
CA LYS A 79 -23.01 -10.59 10.32
C LYS A 79 -23.40 -10.52 8.84
N PRO A 80 -22.55 -9.94 7.97
CA PRO A 80 -22.84 -9.80 6.55
C PRO A 80 -22.93 -11.17 5.86
N ALA A 81 -23.63 -11.21 4.73
CA ALA A 81 -23.77 -12.42 3.93
C ALA A 81 -22.40 -12.87 3.40
N VAL A 82 -22.06 -14.14 3.63
CA VAL A 82 -20.83 -14.74 3.11
C VAL A 82 -21.02 -15.05 1.62
N LEU A 83 -20.09 -14.59 0.79
CA LEU A 83 -20.10 -14.83 -0.64
C LEU A 83 -19.30 -16.09 -1.00
N THR A 84 -18.06 -16.16 -0.53
CA THR A 84 -17.10 -17.25 -0.80
C THR A 84 -15.86 -17.11 0.11
N ASN A 85 -14.89 -18.01 -0.05
CA ASN A 85 -13.51 -17.77 0.36
C ASN A 85 -12.67 -17.37 -0.86
N ALA A 86 -11.75 -16.44 -0.69
CA ALA A 86 -10.91 -15.93 -1.77
C ALA A 86 -9.44 -16.07 -1.42
N ASN A 87 -8.62 -16.51 -2.37
CA ASN A 87 -7.17 -16.53 -2.22
C ASN A 87 -6.62 -15.11 -2.44
N ILE A 88 -5.86 -14.60 -1.49
CA ILE A 88 -5.36 -13.24 -1.44
C ILE A 88 -3.85 -13.27 -1.28
N THR A 89 -3.17 -12.44 -2.07
CA THR A 89 -1.74 -12.16 -1.90
C THR A 89 -1.58 -10.85 -1.15
N ASP A 90 -0.83 -10.81 -0.06
CA ASP A 90 -0.57 -9.59 0.70
C ASP A 90 0.63 -8.78 0.17
N ALA A 91 0.92 -7.64 0.81
CA ALA A 91 2.04 -6.74 0.48
C ALA A 91 3.45 -7.37 0.57
N ASN A 92 3.54 -8.57 1.15
CA ASN A 92 4.76 -9.36 1.28
C ASN A 92 4.83 -10.51 0.26
N GLY A 93 3.79 -10.71 -0.55
CA GLY A 93 3.69 -11.83 -1.48
C GLY A 93 3.15 -13.12 -0.87
N THR A 94 2.72 -13.10 0.39
CA THR A 94 2.16 -14.27 1.10
C THR A 94 0.74 -14.53 0.62
N ILE A 95 0.40 -15.78 0.32
CA ILE A 95 -0.91 -16.18 -0.17
C ILE A 95 -1.66 -16.95 0.91
N ASP A 96 -2.87 -16.51 1.25
CA ASP A 96 -3.79 -17.24 2.12
C ASP A 96 -5.26 -17.06 1.67
N SER A 97 -6.18 -17.86 2.22
CA SER A 97 -7.60 -17.81 1.93
C SER A 97 -8.34 -16.99 2.99
N LEU A 98 -8.98 -15.90 2.57
CA LEU A 98 -9.80 -15.07 3.44
C LEU A 98 -11.28 -15.23 3.12
N LYS A 99 -12.10 -15.19 4.17
CA LYS A 99 -13.57 -15.14 4.02
C LYS A 99 -13.95 -13.83 3.35
N MET A 100 -14.81 -13.92 2.35
CA MET A 100 -15.36 -12.77 1.67
C MET A 100 -16.86 -12.63 1.91
N VAL A 101 -17.30 -11.40 2.13
CA VAL A 101 -18.66 -11.05 2.50
C VAL A 101 -19.17 -9.90 1.64
N SER A 102 -20.49 -9.80 1.51
CA SER A 102 -21.15 -8.61 0.95
C SER A 102 -21.47 -7.66 2.08
N LEU A 103 -20.88 -6.47 2.09
CA LEU A 103 -21.17 -5.47 3.09
C LEU A 103 -22.64 -5.04 3.02
N PRO A 104 -23.30 -4.80 4.17
CA PRO A 104 -24.52 -4.01 4.20
C PRO A 104 -24.25 -2.59 3.64
N GLU A 105 -25.27 -1.75 3.55
CA GLU A 105 -25.09 -0.37 3.10
C GLU A 105 -23.96 0.33 3.87
N VAL A 106 -22.99 0.86 3.11
CA VAL A 106 -21.85 1.63 3.60
C VAL A 106 -22.03 3.07 3.15
N THR A 107 -22.09 3.99 4.10
CA THR A 107 -22.29 5.41 3.80
C THR A 107 -21.01 6.21 4.07
N LEU A 108 -20.52 6.90 3.05
CA LEU A 108 -19.43 7.86 3.10
C LEU A 108 -19.98 9.27 2.89
N GLY A 109 -20.00 10.08 3.96
CA GLY A 109 -20.66 11.38 3.94
C GLY A 109 -22.16 11.22 3.68
N ASN A 110 -22.62 11.61 2.49
CA ASN A 110 -24.01 11.46 2.03
C ASN A 110 -24.17 10.44 0.89
N ILE A 111 -23.14 9.61 0.62
CA ILE A 111 -23.12 8.65 -0.47
C ILE A 111 -23.24 7.24 0.10
N ALA A 112 -24.30 6.53 -0.28
CA ALA A 112 -24.56 5.14 0.06
C ALA A 112 -23.99 4.21 -1.02
N PHE A 113 -23.23 3.22 -0.57
CA PHE A 113 -22.68 2.13 -1.37
C PHE A 113 -23.30 0.81 -0.91
N ASN A 114 -23.78 0.02 -1.87
CA ASN A 114 -24.51 -1.22 -1.61
C ASN A 114 -23.86 -2.41 -2.31
N GLY A 115 -23.91 -3.59 -1.68
CA GLY A 115 -23.46 -4.85 -2.29
C GLY A 115 -21.95 -4.91 -2.56
N VAL A 116 -21.15 -4.20 -1.77
CA VAL A 116 -19.69 -4.11 -1.93
C VAL A 116 -19.04 -5.34 -1.30
N PRO A 117 -18.25 -6.14 -2.05
CA PRO A 117 -17.50 -7.25 -1.48
C PRO A 117 -16.37 -6.73 -0.59
N ALA A 118 -16.19 -7.37 0.57
CA ALA A 118 -15.08 -7.14 1.48
C ALA A 118 -14.50 -8.45 2.00
N LEU A 119 -13.21 -8.45 2.30
CA LEU A 119 -12.55 -9.54 3.00
C LEU A 119 -12.71 -9.38 4.52
N VAL A 120 -12.72 -10.49 5.23
CA VAL A 120 -12.66 -10.52 6.69
C VAL A 120 -11.23 -10.87 7.10
N SER A 121 -10.57 -9.96 7.82
CA SER A 121 -9.22 -10.16 8.34
C SER A 121 -9.21 -10.17 9.87
N ASP A 122 -8.34 -11.00 10.44
CA ASP A 122 -8.04 -11.03 11.88
C ASP A 122 -6.65 -10.46 12.19
N ASN A 123 -6.06 -9.70 11.24
CA ASN A 123 -4.80 -9.02 11.50
C ASN A 123 -5.01 -7.88 12.51
N LYS A 124 -4.54 -8.11 13.73
CA LYS A 124 -4.66 -7.19 14.86
C LYS A 124 -3.63 -6.08 14.83
N LEU A 125 -2.42 -6.33 14.33
CA LEU A 125 -1.32 -5.37 14.43
C LEU A 125 -1.66 -4.04 13.75
N ILE A 126 -2.25 -4.08 12.55
CA ILE A 126 -2.66 -2.85 11.85
C ILE A 126 -3.99 -2.31 12.40
N SER A 127 -4.97 -3.19 12.62
CA SER A 127 -6.33 -2.76 12.97
C SER A 127 -6.47 -2.25 14.42
N GLU A 128 -5.83 -2.91 15.38
CA GLU A 128 -5.86 -2.51 16.79
C GLU A 128 -5.00 -1.26 17.03
N CYS A 129 -3.78 -1.21 16.47
CA CYS A 129 -2.90 -0.07 16.68
C CYS A 129 -3.39 1.23 16.05
N MET A 130 -4.03 1.17 14.88
CA MET A 130 -4.64 2.36 14.26
C MET A 130 -6.08 2.61 14.73
N ASN A 131 -6.62 1.72 15.57
CA ASN A 131 -8.01 1.72 16.02
C ASN A 131 -8.98 1.89 14.83
N ILE A 132 -8.89 0.97 13.87
CA ILE A 132 -9.73 0.95 12.65
C ILE A 132 -10.53 -0.35 12.57
N ASP A 133 -11.70 -0.26 11.96
CA ASP A 133 -12.64 -1.35 11.79
C ASP A 133 -12.52 -2.05 10.42
N GLY A 134 -11.74 -1.48 9.50
CA GLY A 134 -11.54 -2.01 8.16
C GLY A 134 -10.82 -1.06 7.19
N PHE A 135 -10.72 -1.46 5.93
CA PHE A 135 -10.18 -0.67 4.83
C PHE A 135 -11.27 -0.35 3.79
N ILE A 136 -11.30 0.89 3.32
CA ILE A 136 -12.02 1.25 2.09
C ILE A 136 -11.07 1.06 0.92
N GLY A 137 -11.37 0.04 0.12
CA GLY A 137 -10.57 -0.38 -1.01
C GLY A 137 -10.92 0.29 -2.34
N SER A 138 -10.05 0.10 -3.33
CA SER A 138 -10.26 0.55 -4.71
C SER A 138 -11.55 0.00 -5.31
N ASN A 139 -11.93 -1.24 -4.97
CA ASN A 139 -13.12 -1.88 -5.50
C ASN A 139 -14.41 -1.11 -5.18
N MET A 140 -14.53 -0.49 -4.00
CA MET A 140 -15.72 0.32 -3.67
C MET A 140 -15.76 1.64 -4.47
N LEU A 141 -14.59 2.24 -4.70
CA LEU A 141 -14.43 3.56 -5.30
C LEU A 141 -14.35 3.56 -6.83
N ARG A 142 -14.28 2.36 -7.47
CA ARG A 142 -14.04 2.16 -8.92
C ARG A 142 -14.99 2.88 -9.89
N ASN A 143 -16.12 3.39 -9.42
CA ASN A 143 -17.10 4.15 -10.22
C ASN A 143 -17.17 5.64 -9.83
N SER A 144 -16.25 6.09 -8.97
CA SER A 144 -16.17 7.44 -8.42
C SER A 144 -14.88 8.15 -8.87
N ILE A 145 -14.82 9.44 -8.56
CA ILE A 145 -13.62 10.25 -8.56
C ILE A 145 -13.25 10.49 -7.10
N LEU A 146 -12.05 10.07 -6.71
CA LEU A 146 -11.50 10.26 -5.39
C LEU A 146 -10.48 11.40 -5.45
N HIS A 147 -10.72 12.48 -4.73
CA HIS A 147 -9.85 13.65 -4.67
C HIS A 147 -9.33 13.82 -3.24
N LEU A 148 -8.02 13.92 -3.07
CA LEU A 148 -7.32 13.84 -1.80
C LEU A 148 -6.55 15.15 -1.56
N SER A 149 -6.97 15.90 -0.53
CA SER A 149 -6.29 17.15 -0.14
C SER A 149 -5.65 17.01 1.23
N SER A 150 -4.32 17.01 1.28
CA SER A 150 -3.55 17.07 2.53
C SER A 150 -3.62 18.44 3.22
N VAL A 151 -3.72 19.52 2.42
CA VAL A 151 -3.86 20.89 2.93
C VAL A 151 -5.17 21.05 3.70
N LYS A 152 -6.28 20.56 3.15
CA LYS A 152 -7.59 20.61 3.81
C LYS A 152 -7.83 19.47 4.79
N LYS A 153 -7.02 18.41 4.72
CA LYS A 153 -7.27 17.11 5.38
C LYS A 153 -8.67 16.57 5.06
N THR A 154 -9.04 16.65 3.79
CA THR A 154 -10.32 16.14 3.28
C THR A 154 -10.11 15.16 2.14
N ILE A 155 -11.03 14.21 2.04
CA ILE A 155 -11.29 13.47 0.80
C ILE A 155 -12.58 14.00 0.18
N THR A 156 -12.63 14.08 -1.13
CA THR A 156 -13.84 14.37 -1.88
C THR A 156 -14.17 13.19 -2.78
N ILE A 157 -15.42 12.74 -2.75
CA ILE A 157 -15.93 11.65 -3.58
C ILE A 157 -17.09 12.19 -4.43
N THR A 158 -16.98 12.05 -5.76
CA THR A 158 -17.97 12.56 -6.73
C THR A 158 -17.99 11.67 -7.98
N ASP A 159 -19.11 11.57 -8.69
CA ASP A 159 -19.16 10.96 -10.04
C ASP A 159 -19.02 11.98 -11.17
N ASN A 160 -18.85 13.26 -10.82
CA ASN A 160 -18.83 14.38 -11.73
C ASN A 160 -17.52 15.18 -11.62
N HIS A 161 -16.69 15.11 -12.67
CA HIS A 161 -15.40 15.79 -12.72
C HIS A 161 -15.54 17.31 -12.79
N SER A 162 -16.66 17.86 -13.26
CA SER A 162 -16.85 19.32 -13.34
C SER A 162 -17.03 19.98 -11.97
N LYS A 163 -17.29 19.17 -10.92
CA LYS A 163 -17.32 19.63 -9.52
C LYS A 163 -15.92 19.78 -8.91
N LEU A 164 -14.87 19.47 -9.68
CA LEU A 164 -13.47 19.56 -9.25
C LEU A 164 -12.70 20.47 -10.22
N ASN A 165 -11.78 21.27 -9.69
CA ASN A 165 -10.91 22.14 -10.47
C ASN A 165 -9.68 21.37 -10.98
N LEU A 166 -9.89 20.39 -11.85
CA LEU A 166 -8.82 19.50 -12.33
C LEU A 166 -8.04 20.12 -13.48
N ASN A 167 -6.71 20.07 -13.41
CA ASN A 167 -5.83 20.59 -14.46
C ASN A 167 -5.28 19.48 -15.36
N LYS A 168 -5.70 19.46 -16.63
CA LYS A 168 -5.24 18.47 -17.62
C LYS A 168 -3.74 18.47 -17.88
N LYS A 169 -3.01 19.56 -17.60
CA LYS A 169 -1.54 19.59 -17.69
C LYS A 169 -0.87 18.67 -16.68
N HIS A 170 -1.56 18.37 -15.58
CA HIS A 170 -1.07 17.53 -14.49
C HIS A 170 -1.82 16.20 -14.43
N ALA A 171 -2.26 15.69 -15.58
CA ALA A 171 -3.00 14.45 -15.71
C ALA A 171 -2.22 13.40 -16.50
N SER A 172 -2.39 12.14 -16.14
CA SER A 172 -1.98 10.98 -16.93
C SER A 172 -3.09 9.94 -16.98
N LYS A 173 -2.95 8.96 -17.88
CA LYS A 173 -3.90 7.86 -17.98
C LYS A 173 -3.77 6.95 -16.76
N LEU A 174 -4.89 6.67 -16.12
CA LEU A 174 -5.01 5.65 -15.09
C LEU A 174 -5.32 4.30 -15.75
N ILE A 175 -4.65 3.25 -15.30
CA ILE A 175 -4.91 1.87 -15.73
C ILE A 175 -5.52 1.13 -14.55
N LEU A 176 -6.70 0.56 -14.74
CA LEU A 176 -7.32 -0.29 -13.71
C LEU A 176 -6.97 -1.73 -14.04
N VAL A 177 -6.26 -2.39 -13.13
CA VAL A 177 -5.82 -3.78 -13.25
C VAL A 177 -6.70 -4.67 -12.37
N ASP A 178 -6.58 -5.99 -12.55
CA ASP A 178 -7.13 -7.05 -11.69
C ASP A 178 -8.65 -7.02 -11.45
N ASN A 179 -9.11 -7.82 -10.48
CA ASN A 179 -10.51 -8.01 -10.16
C ASN A 179 -11.04 -7.06 -9.06
N GLN A 180 -10.21 -6.13 -8.57
CA GLN A 180 -10.57 -5.09 -7.59
C GLN A 180 -10.42 -3.66 -8.13
N SER A 181 -10.02 -3.48 -9.40
CA SER A 181 -9.81 -2.17 -10.03
C SER A 181 -8.63 -1.40 -9.42
N SER A 182 -7.54 -2.10 -9.14
CA SER A 182 -6.31 -1.48 -8.60
C SER A 182 -5.81 -0.35 -9.51
N PRO A 183 -5.54 0.86 -8.97
CA PRO A 183 -5.18 2.03 -9.76
C PRO A 183 -3.69 2.06 -10.10
N TYR A 184 -3.34 1.70 -11.33
CA TYR A 184 -1.96 1.78 -11.83
C TYR A 184 -1.70 3.11 -12.54
N ILE A 185 -0.60 3.76 -12.16
CA ILE A 185 -0.10 4.99 -12.77
C ILE A 185 1.21 4.72 -13.51
N THR A 186 1.60 5.64 -14.40
CA THR A 186 2.91 5.59 -15.07
C THR A 186 3.82 6.67 -14.53
N ILE A 187 5.01 6.28 -14.07
CA ILE A 187 6.09 7.21 -13.73
C ILE A 187 7.23 7.10 -14.74
N GLU A 188 8.04 8.16 -14.85
CA GLU A 188 9.27 8.13 -15.63
C GLU A 188 10.48 8.14 -14.69
N LEU A 189 11.42 7.22 -14.91
CA LEU A 189 12.68 7.14 -14.20
C LEU A 189 13.77 7.71 -15.11
N ARG A 190 14.56 8.66 -14.63
CA ARG A 190 15.54 9.39 -15.44
C ARG A 190 16.89 9.52 -14.72
N ASN A 191 17.93 9.17 -15.47
CA ASN A 191 19.35 9.41 -15.16
C ASN A 191 20.09 9.57 -16.51
N LYS A 192 21.14 8.77 -16.76
CA LYS A 192 21.84 8.70 -18.05
C LYS A 192 20.95 8.14 -19.16
N LYS A 193 19.99 7.27 -18.79
CA LYS A 193 18.90 6.81 -19.64
C LYS A 193 17.55 7.19 -19.04
N SER A 194 16.48 6.89 -19.78
CA SER A 194 15.10 7.07 -19.34
C SER A 194 14.35 5.75 -19.45
N ALA A 195 13.50 5.45 -18.47
CA ALA A 195 12.55 4.37 -18.53
C ALA A 195 11.17 4.83 -18.03
N ARG A 196 10.16 4.04 -18.31
CA ARG A 196 8.81 4.20 -17.75
C ARG A 196 8.43 2.94 -17.01
N GLU A 197 7.75 3.13 -15.89
CA GLU A 197 7.20 2.02 -15.13
C GLU A 197 5.71 2.26 -14.89
N GLN A 198 4.93 1.20 -15.04
CA GLN A 198 3.55 1.12 -14.58
C GLN A 198 3.53 0.42 -13.23
N LEU A 199 2.96 1.08 -12.23
CA LEU A 199 2.99 0.64 -10.85
C LEU A 199 1.70 1.01 -10.12
N LEU A 200 1.46 0.39 -8.97
CA LEU A 200 0.27 0.60 -8.16
C LEU A 200 0.35 1.95 -7.42
N PHE A 201 -0.68 2.78 -7.50
CA PHE A 201 -0.84 3.90 -6.57
C PHE A 201 -1.56 3.43 -5.31
N ASP A 202 -0.89 3.52 -4.17
CA ASP A 202 -1.28 2.84 -2.94
C ASP A 202 -1.34 3.81 -1.75
N THR A 203 -2.53 4.30 -1.41
CA THR A 203 -2.73 5.13 -0.21
C THR A 203 -2.55 4.35 1.10
N GLY A 204 -2.59 3.02 1.04
CA GLY A 204 -2.25 2.10 2.13
C GLY A 204 -0.75 1.97 2.35
N MET A 205 0.10 2.51 1.48
CA MET A 205 1.56 2.53 1.62
C MET A 205 2.08 3.90 2.08
N ASN A 206 3.07 3.92 2.98
CA ASN A 206 3.59 5.18 3.55
C ASN A 206 4.64 5.90 2.69
N ASN A 207 5.58 5.20 2.07
CA ASN A 207 6.70 5.82 1.36
C ASN A 207 6.23 6.38 0.01
N LEU A 208 7.06 7.22 -0.63
CA LEU A 208 6.79 7.70 -1.97
C LEU A 208 6.84 6.60 -3.01
N TYR A 209 7.87 5.75 -3.01
CA TYR A 209 8.09 4.73 -4.02
C TYR A 209 8.87 3.53 -3.46
N ASP A 210 8.27 2.34 -3.56
CA ASP A 210 8.90 1.06 -3.27
C ASP A 210 9.01 0.29 -4.60
N MET A 211 10.22 -0.08 -4.99
CA MET A 211 10.44 -0.83 -6.22
C MET A 211 10.34 -2.33 -5.95
N SER A 212 9.54 -3.07 -6.72
CA SER A 212 9.59 -4.55 -6.62
C SER A 212 10.97 -5.08 -7.01
N LEU A 213 11.40 -6.18 -6.41
CA LEU A 213 12.62 -6.89 -6.85
C LEU A 213 12.56 -7.26 -8.35
N ARG A 214 11.36 -7.59 -8.85
CA ARG A 214 11.12 -7.84 -10.28
C ARG A 214 11.44 -6.61 -11.14
N ALA A 215 10.96 -5.43 -10.76
CA ALA A 215 11.25 -4.20 -11.50
C ALA A 215 12.73 -3.81 -11.40
N TYR A 216 13.34 -4.00 -10.22
CA TYR A 216 14.77 -3.79 -10.03
C TYR A 216 15.60 -4.65 -10.99
N ASP A 217 15.28 -5.92 -11.13
CA ASP A 217 15.99 -6.83 -12.03
C ASP A 217 15.91 -6.41 -13.51
N ILE A 218 14.80 -5.82 -13.91
CA ILE A 218 14.62 -5.25 -15.26
C ILE A 218 15.47 -3.99 -15.44
N PHE A 219 15.50 -3.11 -14.43
CA PHE A 219 16.06 -1.76 -14.56
C PHE A 219 17.53 -1.62 -14.13
N LYS A 220 18.09 -2.58 -13.37
CA LYS A 220 19.45 -2.48 -12.81
C LYS A 220 20.55 -2.27 -13.84
N ASN A 221 20.36 -2.75 -15.07
CA ASN A 221 21.32 -2.61 -16.17
C ASN A 221 21.08 -1.38 -17.06
N GLU A 222 20.04 -0.57 -16.75
CA GLU A 222 19.64 0.57 -17.57
C GLU A 222 20.29 1.90 -17.17
N ASN A 223 21.29 1.89 -16.26
CA ASN A 223 21.94 3.10 -15.75
C ASN A 223 20.94 4.13 -15.18
N LEU A 224 19.87 3.64 -14.55
CA LEU A 224 18.84 4.47 -13.92
C LEU A 224 19.19 4.83 -12.47
N PHE A 225 20.08 4.06 -11.83
CA PHE A 225 20.36 4.13 -10.40
C PHE A 225 21.76 4.66 -10.11
N THR A 226 21.94 5.27 -8.94
CA THR A 226 23.23 5.62 -8.34
C THR A 226 23.26 5.16 -6.88
N ASN A 227 24.45 5.08 -6.28
CA ASN A 227 24.64 4.77 -4.85
C ASN A 227 23.95 3.46 -4.39
N THR A 228 24.00 2.42 -5.21
CA THR A 228 23.35 1.13 -4.89
C THR A 228 24.06 0.43 -3.74
N GLN A 229 23.27 0.00 -2.76
CA GLN A 229 23.67 -0.80 -1.61
C GLN A 229 22.83 -2.06 -1.57
N GLU A 230 23.42 -3.14 -1.08
CA GLU A 230 22.75 -4.40 -0.84
C GLU A 230 22.48 -4.56 0.65
N GLY A 231 21.27 -5.01 0.98
CA GLY A 231 20.89 -5.38 2.34
C GLY A 231 20.23 -6.74 2.38
N TYR A 232 20.19 -7.35 3.55
CA TYR A 232 19.44 -8.58 3.79
C TYR A 232 18.43 -8.35 4.91
N GLY A 233 17.26 -8.97 4.80
CA GLY A 233 16.19 -8.89 5.81
C GLY A 233 14.83 -8.53 5.21
N ASN A 234 13.89 -8.10 6.05
CA ASN A 234 12.58 -7.59 5.64
C ASN A 234 12.09 -6.59 6.70
N ALA A 235 11.49 -5.48 6.25
CA ALA A 235 10.90 -4.47 7.12
C ALA A 235 9.44 -4.14 6.77
N THR A 236 8.80 -4.95 5.91
CA THR A 236 7.42 -4.76 5.46
C THR A 236 6.47 -5.67 6.26
N ILE A 237 5.36 -5.08 6.72
CA ILE A 237 4.30 -5.79 7.43
C ILE A 237 3.08 -5.86 6.51
N GLY A 238 2.70 -7.07 6.11
CA GLY A 238 1.52 -7.34 5.29
C GLY A 238 0.31 -7.76 6.13
N ILE A 239 -0.80 -8.06 5.45
CA ILE A 239 -2.02 -8.58 6.09
C ILE A 239 -1.76 -9.92 6.79
N PHE A 240 -0.79 -10.71 6.33
CA PHE A 240 -0.42 -11.97 6.97
C PHE A 240 0.79 -11.85 7.92
N GLY A 241 1.19 -10.62 8.25
CA GLY A 241 2.31 -10.33 9.14
C GLY A 241 3.62 -10.04 8.38
N ASN A 242 4.76 -10.25 9.04
CA ASN A 242 6.08 -10.06 8.45
C ASN A 242 6.42 -11.24 7.51
N ALA A 243 7.11 -10.97 6.40
CA ALA A 243 7.69 -12.03 5.57
C ALA A 243 9.12 -12.39 6.04
N GLY A 244 9.60 -13.55 5.58
CA GLY A 244 10.99 -13.96 5.77
C GLY A 244 11.99 -12.97 5.16
N GLY A 245 13.23 -13.00 5.65
CA GLY A 245 14.31 -12.16 5.16
C GLY A 245 14.67 -12.48 3.71
N THR A 246 14.81 -11.44 2.88
CA THR A 246 15.27 -11.55 1.50
C THR A 246 16.39 -10.56 1.23
N LYS A 247 17.07 -10.73 0.09
CA LYS A 247 18.02 -9.73 -0.39
C LYS A 247 17.22 -8.53 -0.90
N ASN A 248 17.58 -7.34 -0.42
CA ASN A 248 16.99 -6.07 -0.83
C ASN A 248 18.09 -5.14 -1.34
N TYR A 249 17.69 -4.15 -2.13
CA TYR A 249 18.56 -3.10 -2.64
C TYR A 249 18.04 -1.75 -2.20
N ARG A 250 18.97 -0.85 -1.88
CA ARG A 250 18.71 0.57 -1.66
C ARG A 250 19.56 1.36 -2.63
N PHE A 251 18.96 2.31 -3.33
CA PHE A 251 19.67 3.11 -4.33
C PHE A 251 19.01 4.47 -4.51
N THR A 252 19.70 5.39 -5.16
CA THR A 252 19.18 6.70 -5.53
C THR A 252 18.72 6.69 -6.98
N ILE A 253 17.53 7.21 -7.24
CA ILE A 253 17.06 7.59 -8.58
C ILE A 253 17.23 9.11 -8.71
N PRO A 254 18.09 9.60 -9.63
CA PRO A 254 18.33 11.03 -9.77
C PRO A 254 17.10 11.85 -10.10
N GLU A 255 16.17 11.32 -10.91
CA GLU A 255 14.90 11.97 -11.19
C GLU A 255 13.78 10.95 -11.41
N ILE A 256 12.71 11.07 -10.65
CA ILE A 256 11.40 10.44 -10.88
C ILE A 256 10.45 11.53 -11.37
N LYS A 257 9.73 11.30 -12.46
CA LYS A 257 8.70 12.21 -12.97
C LYS A 257 7.32 11.59 -12.89
N ILE A 258 6.40 12.32 -12.28
CA ILE A 258 4.97 12.01 -12.25
C ILE A 258 4.20 13.19 -12.85
N ASN A 259 3.41 12.92 -13.90
CA ASN A 259 2.67 13.94 -14.65
C ASN A 259 3.50 15.17 -15.04
N GLY A 260 4.77 14.93 -15.42
CA GLY A 260 5.74 15.95 -15.80
C GLY A 260 6.47 16.63 -14.64
N ILE A 261 6.09 16.38 -13.38
CA ILE A 261 6.67 17.01 -12.20
C ILE A 261 7.87 16.18 -11.69
N PRO A 262 9.08 16.76 -11.63
CA PRO A 262 10.29 16.08 -11.17
C PRO A 262 10.43 16.02 -9.64
N PHE A 263 10.75 14.83 -9.17
CA PHE A 263 11.23 14.50 -7.83
C PHE A 263 12.67 14.02 -7.97
N LYS A 264 13.61 14.79 -7.43
CA LYS A 264 15.04 14.59 -7.62
C LYS A 264 15.65 13.85 -6.44
N ASN A 265 16.71 13.09 -6.72
CA ASN A 265 17.53 12.42 -5.71
C ASN A 265 16.73 11.53 -4.74
N ALA A 266 15.75 10.79 -5.26
CA ALA A 266 14.90 9.93 -4.46
C ALA A 266 15.68 8.69 -4.02
N THR A 267 15.74 8.43 -2.72
CA THR A 267 16.22 7.14 -2.20
C THR A 267 15.07 6.14 -2.28
N VAL A 268 15.32 5.01 -2.93
CA VAL A 268 14.34 3.96 -3.19
C VAL A 268 14.87 2.65 -2.63
N GLU A 269 14.00 1.90 -1.97
CA GLU A 269 14.29 0.56 -1.47
C GLU A 269 13.46 -0.46 -2.25
N THR A 270 14.01 -1.67 -2.41
CA THR A 270 13.24 -2.77 -2.98
C THR A 270 12.31 -3.43 -1.97
N THR A 271 11.25 -4.04 -2.47
CA THR A 271 10.33 -4.88 -1.69
C THR A 271 10.18 -6.27 -2.32
N SER A 272 9.78 -7.25 -1.51
CA SER A 272 9.49 -8.62 -1.94
C SER A 272 8.17 -8.76 -2.71
N ASP A 273 7.37 -7.69 -2.79
CA ASP A 273 6.17 -7.62 -3.63
C ASP A 273 6.53 -7.86 -5.12
N GLN A 274 5.60 -8.46 -5.86
CA GLN A 274 5.70 -8.66 -7.29
C GLN A 274 5.50 -7.39 -8.10
N ASN A 275 4.88 -6.35 -7.50
CA ASN A 275 4.65 -5.08 -8.15
C ASN A 275 5.21 -3.92 -7.33
N SER A 276 5.78 -2.95 -8.04
CA SER A 276 6.20 -1.69 -7.42
C SER A 276 4.98 -0.87 -7.02
N ARG A 277 5.15 0.01 -6.04
CA ARG A 277 4.07 0.81 -5.45
C ARG A 277 4.51 2.24 -5.25
N PHE A 278 3.60 3.18 -5.39
CA PHE A 278 3.82 4.61 -5.18
C PHE A 278 2.80 5.14 -4.20
N GLY A 279 3.26 5.59 -3.04
CA GLY A 279 2.44 5.66 -1.84
C GLY A 279 1.98 7.04 -1.42
N ALA A 280 1.38 7.08 -0.23
CA ALA A 280 0.72 8.24 0.34
C ALA A 280 1.65 9.44 0.63
N GLU A 281 2.97 9.24 0.68
CA GLU A 281 3.92 10.35 0.80
C GLU A 281 3.73 11.42 -0.29
N LEU A 282 3.25 11.02 -1.48
CA LEU A 282 2.93 11.94 -2.57
C LEU A 282 1.99 13.08 -2.13
N LEU A 283 1.09 12.82 -1.18
CA LEU A 283 0.16 13.80 -0.65
C LEU A 283 0.85 14.94 0.11
N ASN A 284 2.08 14.75 0.57
CA ASN A 284 2.88 15.84 1.16
C ASN A 284 3.38 16.84 0.09
N HIS A 285 3.28 16.48 -1.19
CA HIS A 285 3.80 17.24 -2.32
C HIS A 285 2.70 17.75 -3.27
N GLY A 286 1.44 17.42 -3.03
CA GLY A 286 0.37 17.91 -3.88
C GLY A 286 -0.99 17.35 -3.51
N ILE A 287 -1.96 17.74 -4.32
CA ILE A 287 -3.29 17.16 -4.32
C ILE A 287 -3.29 16.01 -5.33
N VAL A 288 -3.94 14.91 -4.97
CA VAL A 288 -4.06 13.73 -5.85
C VAL A 288 -5.53 13.51 -6.18
N THR A 289 -5.82 13.26 -7.45
CA THR A 289 -7.16 12.82 -7.88
C THR A 289 -7.06 11.51 -8.65
N ILE A 290 -7.74 10.48 -8.15
CA ILE A 290 -7.93 9.21 -8.85
C ILE A 290 -9.34 9.21 -9.46
N ASP A 291 -9.40 9.49 -10.76
CA ASP A 291 -10.65 9.43 -11.51
C ASP A 291 -10.82 8.02 -12.08
N TYR A 292 -11.38 7.11 -11.29
CA TYR A 292 -11.62 5.72 -11.70
C TYR A 292 -12.59 5.66 -12.89
N LYS A 293 -13.62 6.51 -12.88
CA LYS A 293 -14.68 6.54 -13.89
C LYS A 293 -14.16 6.93 -15.28
N ASN A 294 -13.38 8.00 -15.36
CA ASN A 294 -12.85 8.52 -16.61
C ASN A 294 -11.41 8.04 -16.90
N LYS A 295 -10.82 7.25 -15.98
CA LYS A 295 -9.50 6.63 -16.10
C LYS A 295 -8.36 7.65 -16.25
N TYR A 296 -8.37 8.65 -15.37
CA TYR A 296 -7.30 9.63 -15.26
C TYR A 296 -6.74 9.68 -13.83
N PHE A 297 -5.44 9.94 -13.74
CA PHE A 297 -4.75 10.24 -12.49
C PHE A 297 -4.22 11.67 -12.57
N TYR A 298 -4.60 12.50 -11.61
CA TYR A 298 -4.15 13.88 -11.49
C TYR A 298 -3.25 14.03 -10.28
N PHE A 299 -2.19 14.82 -10.45
CA PHE A 299 -1.31 15.22 -9.37
C PHE A 299 -1.06 16.71 -9.48
N GLU A 300 -1.85 17.53 -8.78
CA GLU A 300 -1.66 18.97 -8.73
C GLU A 300 -0.56 19.32 -7.71
N PRO A 301 0.66 19.69 -8.16
CA PRO A 301 1.78 19.82 -7.27
C PRO A 301 1.77 21.15 -6.50
N PHE A 302 2.31 21.17 -5.29
CA PHE A 302 2.53 22.42 -4.54
C PHE A 302 3.74 23.23 -5.03
N ARG A 303 4.65 22.61 -5.78
CA ARG A 303 5.88 23.19 -6.33
C ARG A 303 6.18 22.58 -7.71
N GLU A 304 6.96 23.28 -8.51
CA GLU A 304 7.35 22.79 -9.85
C GLU A 304 8.37 21.64 -9.81
N SER A 305 9.09 21.47 -8.69
CA SER A 305 10.02 20.36 -8.47
C SER A 305 10.26 20.11 -6.97
N TYR A 306 10.73 18.90 -6.66
CA TYR A 306 11.10 18.49 -5.30
C TYR A 306 12.51 17.89 -5.30
N ASP A 307 13.31 18.21 -4.29
CA ASP A 307 14.57 17.52 -4.00
C ASP A 307 14.34 16.66 -2.76
N LEU A 308 14.45 15.34 -2.93
CA LEU A 308 14.22 14.33 -1.91
C LEU A 308 15.53 13.80 -1.32
N LYS A 309 16.66 14.49 -1.59
CA LYS A 309 17.95 14.07 -1.07
C LYS A 309 17.91 14.00 0.46
N GLU A 310 18.01 12.80 0.98
CA GLU A 310 18.11 12.52 2.40
C GLU A 310 19.18 11.45 2.64
N LYS A 311 20.07 11.72 3.60
CA LYS A 311 21.00 10.70 4.09
C LYS A 311 20.23 9.58 4.80
N GLN A 312 20.81 8.39 4.89
CA GLN A 312 20.12 7.25 5.51
C GLN A 312 20.98 6.52 6.53
N PHE A 313 20.34 5.97 7.57
CA PHE A 313 21.02 5.09 8.51
C PHE A 313 21.42 3.78 7.84
N GLY A 314 22.45 3.13 8.39
CA GLY A 314 22.95 1.84 7.94
C GLY A 314 22.04 0.64 8.21
N PHE A 315 20.88 0.84 8.82
CA PHE A 315 19.89 -0.19 9.11
C PHE A 315 18.47 0.38 9.02
N LYS A 316 17.48 -0.51 8.93
CA LYS A 316 16.06 -0.16 8.94
C LYS A 316 15.35 -0.94 10.05
N PRO A 317 14.67 -0.26 10.99
CA PRO A 317 13.88 -0.92 12.02
C PRO A 317 12.59 -1.51 11.45
N THR A 318 12.06 -2.51 12.14
CA THR A 318 10.71 -3.06 11.92
C THR A 318 10.14 -3.57 13.25
N ILE A 319 8.90 -4.07 13.24
CA ILE A 319 8.28 -4.68 14.41
C ILE A 319 8.14 -6.18 14.16
N VAL A 320 8.58 -6.98 15.13
CA VAL A 320 8.38 -8.43 15.16
C VAL A 320 8.04 -8.80 16.60
N ASN A 321 6.96 -9.57 16.80
CA ASN A 321 6.49 -10.00 18.13
C ASN A 321 6.39 -8.82 19.13
N ASP A 322 5.74 -7.73 18.71
CA ASP A 322 5.52 -6.51 19.49
C ASP A 322 6.79 -5.77 19.95
N LYS A 323 7.96 -6.15 19.44
CA LYS A 323 9.24 -5.49 19.72
C LYS A 323 9.78 -4.74 18.51
N LEU A 324 10.43 -3.61 18.77
CA LEU A 324 11.24 -2.91 17.76
C LEU A 324 12.50 -3.73 17.51
N VAL A 325 12.73 -4.15 16.27
CA VAL A 325 13.90 -4.97 15.91
C VAL A 325 14.58 -4.44 14.65
N VAL A 326 15.82 -4.86 14.42
CA VAL A 326 16.53 -4.61 13.16
C VAL A 326 15.91 -5.45 12.04
N GLY A 327 15.24 -4.80 11.09
CA GLY A 327 14.59 -5.47 9.96
C GLY A 327 15.50 -5.67 8.76
N ILE A 328 16.35 -4.68 8.44
CA ILE A 328 17.32 -4.74 7.34
C ILE A 328 18.64 -4.08 7.78
N ILE A 329 19.77 -4.64 7.35
CA ILE A 329 21.10 -4.02 7.49
C ILE A 329 21.62 -3.66 6.10
N TRP A 330 21.94 -2.39 5.90
CA TRP A 330 22.46 -1.80 4.66
C TRP A 330 23.95 -1.50 4.70
N ASP A 331 24.48 -1.17 5.88
CA ASP A 331 25.88 -0.77 6.06
C ASP A 331 26.73 -1.97 6.49
N ASP A 332 27.78 -2.23 5.70
CA ASP A 332 28.75 -3.29 5.97
C ASP A 332 29.49 -3.05 7.30
N ALA A 333 29.64 -1.80 7.73
CA ALA A 333 30.38 -1.44 8.95
C ALA A 333 29.72 -1.94 10.24
N ILE A 334 28.41 -2.15 10.24
CA ILE A 334 27.67 -2.71 11.39
C ILE A 334 27.38 -4.21 11.22
N ARG A 335 27.64 -4.77 10.04
CA ARG A 335 27.39 -6.18 9.75
C ARG A 335 28.35 -7.05 10.59
N GLY A 336 27.79 -8.01 11.32
CA GLY A 336 28.55 -8.89 12.22
C GLY A 336 28.65 -8.37 13.66
N THR A 337 28.38 -7.08 13.88
CA THR A 337 28.20 -6.49 15.21
C THR A 337 26.73 -6.45 15.60
N VAL A 338 25.87 -6.14 14.63
CA VAL A 338 24.41 -6.13 14.77
C VAL A 338 23.82 -7.16 13.82
N GLY A 339 22.87 -7.95 14.31
CA GLY A 339 22.11 -8.96 13.58
C GLY A 339 20.73 -8.47 13.15
N ILE A 340 20.18 -9.09 12.11
CA ILE A 340 18.75 -8.95 11.77
C ILE A 340 17.95 -9.68 12.85
N GLY A 341 16.90 -9.04 13.34
CA GLY A 341 16.09 -9.53 14.45
C GLY A 341 16.61 -9.11 15.83
N ASP A 342 17.79 -8.49 15.94
CA ASP A 342 18.24 -7.89 17.19
C ASP A 342 17.23 -6.84 17.67
N GLU A 343 16.88 -6.87 18.96
CA GLU A 343 15.95 -5.94 19.57
C GLU A 343 16.61 -4.57 19.70
N ILE A 344 15.91 -3.53 19.26
CA ILE A 344 16.32 -2.14 19.44
C ILE A 344 15.74 -1.68 20.79
N VAL A 345 16.57 -1.75 21.81
CA VAL A 345 16.24 -1.49 23.22
C VAL A 345 16.10 0.00 23.49
N GLN A 346 16.97 0.81 22.90
CA GLN A 346 17.02 2.25 23.18
C GLN A 346 17.54 3.01 21.95
N ILE A 347 16.91 4.14 21.66
CA ILE A 347 17.41 5.12 20.68
C ILE A 347 17.51 6.47 21.40
N ASP A 348 18.74 6.97 21.52
CA ASP A 348 19.11 8.13 22.32
C ASP A 348 18.58 7.99 23.76
N ASP A 349 17.66 8.84 24.20
CA ASP A 349 17.11 8.83 25.56
C ASP A 349 15.77 8.06 25.66
N ILE A 350 15.27 7.50 24.55
CA ILE A 350 13.98 6.81 24.50
C ILE A 350 14.21 5.30 24.61
N ASN A 351 13.63 4.69 25.65
CA ASN A 351 13.62 3.25 25.87
C ASN A 351 12.42 2.61 25.14
N TYR A 352 12.69 1.57 24.35
CA TYR A 352 11.72 0.83 23.53
C TYR A 352 11.42 -0.57 24.07
N GLU A 353 12.05 -1.03 25.16
CA GLU A 353 11.82 -2.38 25.72
C GLU A 353 10.38 -2.58 26.21
N ASN A 354 9.79 -1.52 26.75
CA ASN A 354 8.46 -1.54 27.37
C ASN A 354 7.49 -0.55 26.71
N ILE A 355 7.82 -0.08 25.51
CA ILE A 355 6.92 0.83 24.80
C ILE A 355 5.77 0.05 24.20
N ASP A 356 4.59 0.66 24.16
CA ASP A 356 3.45 0.10 23.45
C ASP A 356 3.81 -0.08 21.96
N HIS A 357 3.70 -1.29 21.42
CA HIS A 357 4.00 -1.57 20.02
C HIS A 357 3.13 -0.73 19.07
N CYS A 358 1.92 -0.34 19.50
CA CYS A 358 1.06 0.56 18.75
C CYS A 358 1.60 1.98 18.68
N TYR A 359 2.37 2.43 19.66
CA TYR A 359 3.10 3.69 19.56
C TYR A 359 4.13 3.62 18.42
N ILE A 360 4.81 2.49 18.24
CA ILE A 360 5.79 2.33 17.16
C ILE A 360 5.11 2.34 15.79
N VAL A 361 3.96 1.65 15.64
CA VAL A 361 3.22 1.57 14.36
C VAL A 361 2.64 2.94 13.95
N THR A 362 2.11 3.69 14.92
CA THR A 362 1.33 4.90 14.66
C THR A 362 2.17 6.17 14.61
N GLN A 363 3.45 6.11 15.00
CA GLN A 363 4.36 7.24 14.96
C GLN A 363 5.34 7.15 13.78
N PRO A 364 5.89 8.29 13.32
CA PRO A 364 7.01 8.27 12.39
C PRO A 364 8.19 7.50 12.98
N SER A 365 9.05 6.95 12.11
CA SER A 365 10.27 6.25 12.55
C SER A 365 11.03 7.06 13.61
N PRO A 366 11.52 6.43 14.69
CA PRO A 366 12.28 7.13 15.73
C PRO A 366 13.61 7.71 15.23
N LEU A 367 14.06 7.26 14.05
CA LEU A 367 15.24 7.77 13.35
C LEU A 367 14.92 8.93 12.40
N LYS A 368 13.64 9.29 12.22
CA LYS A 368 13.22 10.36 11.32
C LYS A 368 13.77 11.70 11.80
N ASN A 369 14.25 12.51 10.85
CA ASN A 369 14.85 13.84 11.10
C ASN A 369 16.11 13.85 12.00
N LYS A 370 16.78 12.71 12.22
CA LYS A 370 18.06 12.63 12.92
C LYS A 370 19.21 12.40 11.95
N ASP A 371 20.32 13.10 12.10
CA ASP A 371 21.57 12.84 11.35
C ASP A 371 22.49 11.83 12.05
N SER A 372 22.32 11.68 13.36
CA SER A 372 23.05 10.76 14.22
C SER A 372 22.11 10.23 15.30
N ALA A 373 22.32 8.99 15.74
CA ALA A 373 21.57 8.38 16.83
C ALA A 373 22.45 7.39 17.59
N THR A 374 22.34 7.38 18.90
CA THR A 374 22.95 6.34 19.74
C THR A 374 21.94 5.24 19.99
N VAL A 375 22.20 4.05 19.46
CA VAL A 375 21.27 2.92 19.49
C VAL A 375 21.85 1.80 20.33
N THR A 376 21.04 1.27 21.24
CA THR A 376 21.37 0.06 22.01
C THR A 376 20.59 -1.11 21.42
N PHE A 377 21.30 -2.14 21.02
CA PHE A 377 20.77 -3.38 20.47
C PHE A 377 20.94 -4.51 21.48
N ARG A 378 20.02 -5.46 21.48
CA ARG A 378 20.07 -6.70 22.26
C ARG A 378 20.00 -7.88 21.30
N ASN A 379 21.01 -8.75 21.34
CA ASN A 379 21.05 -9.96 20.52
C ASN A 379 20.25 -11.11 21.18
N SER A 380 20.17 -12.25 20.50
CA SER A 380 19.48 -13.45 21.00
C SER A 380 20.13 -14.12 22.22
N ALA A 381 21.38 -13.75 22.56
CA ALA A 381 22.09 -14.19 23.75
C ALA A 381 21.93 -13.21 24.93
N GLU A 382 21.07 -12.18 24.79
CA GLU A 382 20.82 -11.10 25.76
C GLU A 382 21.99 -10.12 25.95
N ASP A 383 23.01 -10.16 25.08
CA ASP A 383 24.11 -9.20 25.12
C ASP A 383 23.68 -7.85 24.55
N LEU A 384 24.08 -6.78 25.24
CA LEU A 384 23.81 -5.41 24.82
C LEU A 384 24.98 -4.82 24.04
N THR A 385 24.69 -4.28 22.86
CA THR A 385 25.65 -3.54 22.03
C THR A 385 25.15 -2.12 21.83
N LYS A 386 25.95 -1.12 22.23
CA LYS A 386 25.62 0.31 22.07
C LYS A 386 26.50 0.95 21.01
N LEU A 387 25.89 1.53 19.98
CA LEU A 387 26.57 2.16 18.84
C LEU A 387 26.06 3.57 18.60
N THR A 388 26.94 4.52 18.30
CA THR A 388 26.56 5.82 17.73
C THR A 388 26.66 5.72 16.21
N LEU A 389 25.52 5.84 15.54
CA LEU A 389 25.36 5.65 14.11
C LEU A 389 25.07 7.00 13.46
N ASN A 390 25.63 7.23 12.28
CA ASN A 390 25.37 8.44 11.50
C ASN A 390 24.64 8.05 10.20
N LYS A 391 23.84 8.98 9.67
CA LYS A 391 23.32 8.85 8.34
C LYS A 391 24.44 9.06 7.31
N ASN A 392 24.48 8.18 6.31
CA ASN A 392 25.42 8.23 5.18
C ASN A 392 24.75 8.84 3.94
#